data_AF-A0A954TK90-F1
#
_entry.id   AF-A0A954TK90-F1
#
_cell.length_a   1.000
_cell.length_b   1.000
_cell.length_c   1.000
_cell.angle_alpha   90.00
_cell.angle_beta   90.00
_cell.angle_gamma   90.00
#
_symmetry.space_group_name_H-M   'P 1'
#
loop_
_entity.id
_entity.type
_entity.pdbx_description
1 polymer ?
#
loop_
_entity_poly.entity_id
_entity_poly.type
_entity_poly.pdbx_seq_one_letter_code
_entity_poly.pdbx_strand_id
1 'polypeptide(L)'
;MPRYFLLLLAITFAGGLQAAERPNIILIMVDDMGWSDLGCYGGEIETPYIDSLSAEGLRFTQFYNNSVCGATRASLLTGLYCQQVGHAGDRWNEPKDFSKCVLIPEVLQAEGYHTAMVGKWQGRDLAVERGFDRFFGPNCQGKIDIMATCLDIAGLPYPKNFEGRQPLALEGKSLSPIFRGQQRTAHQTLAWHCLRGRALRNGSWKLVRPDDERDWELYNLSDDVGETHNLAQQHPDRVLAMGEQYEQWRQRVGAR
;
A
#
# COMPACT_ATOMS: atom_id res chain seq x y z
N MET A 1 14.10 -38.16 74.85
CA MET A 1 13.20 -37.77 73.73
C MET A 1 14.08 -37.33 72.56
N PRO A 2 14.00 -38.00 71.39
CA PRO A 2 14.86 -37.65 70.26
C PRO A 2 14.34 -36.39 69.56
N ARG A 3 15.22 -35.40 69.37
CA ARG A 3 14.95 -34.18 68.60
C ARG A 3 15.27 -34.46 67.14
N TYR A 4 14.25 -34.52 66.29
CA TYR A 4 14.42 -34.58 64.84
C TYR A 4 14.57 -33.15 64.29
N PHE A 5 15.69 -32.89 63.62
CA PHE A 5 15.92 -31.66 62.86
C PHE A 5 15.29 -31.84 61.47
N LEU A 6 14.23 -31.08 61.16
CA LEU A 6 13.65 -31.02 59.82
C LEU A 6 14.51 -30.07 58.97
N LEU A 7 15.16 -30.59 57.93
CA LEU A 7 15.84 -29.80 56.92
C LEU A 7 14.81 -29.48 55.81
N LEU A 8 14.35 -28.22 55.74
CA LEU A 8 13.49 -27.75 54.65
C LEU A 8 14.36 -27.38 53.44
N LEU A 9 14.35 -28.22 52.42
CA LEU A 9 14.92 -27.89 51.11
C LEU A 9 13.98 -26.92 50.40
N ALA A 10 14.36 -25.63 50.35
CA ALA A 10 13.65 -24.66 49.51
C ALA A 10 14.04 -24.91 48.05
N ILE A 11 13.17 -25.58 47.29
CA ILE A 11 13.26 -25.64 45.84
C ILE A 11 12.78 -24.28 45.32
N THR A 12 13.71 -23.39 44.99
CA THR A 12 13.42 -22.19 44.22
C THR A 12 13.04 -22.59 42.80
N PHE A 13 11.74 -22.58 42.50
CA PHE A 13 11.27 -22.56 41.12
C PHE A 13 11.74 -21.23 40.50
N ALA A 14 12.82 -21.29 39.72
CA ALA A 14 13.11 -20.26 38.74
C ALA A 14 12.03 -20.36 37.66
N GLY A 15 10.90 -19.71 37.89
CA GLY A 15 9.93 -19.44 36.83
C GLY A 15 10.64 -18.57 35.81
N GLY A 16 11.05 -19.19 34.69
CA GLY A 16 11.47 -18.43 33.53
C GLY A 16 10.33 -17.50 33.17
N LEU A 17 10.54 -16.19 33.29
CA LEU A 17 9.70 -15.20 32.64
C LEU A 17 9.79 -15.48 31.14
N GLN A 18 8.81 -16.22 30.62
CA GLN A 18 8.60 -16.29 29.19
C GLN A 18 8.26 -14.87 28.77
N ALA A 19 9.18 -14.23 28.04
CA ALA A 19 8.91 -12.93 27.44
C ALA A 19 7.59 -13.06 26.68
N ALA A 20 6.63 -12.20 27.00
CA ALA A 20 5.35 -12.20 26.30
C ALA A 20 5.63 -12.10 24.80
N GLU A 21 5.02 -12.97 24.01
CA GLU A 21 5.16 -12.93 22.55
C GLU A 21 4.75 -11.54 22.06
N ARG A 22 5.63 -10.90 21.30
CA ARG A 22 5.40 -9.57 20.74
C ARG A 22 4.19 -9.64 19.77
N PRO A 23 3.17 -8.78 19.90
CA PRO A 23 1.97 -8.89 19.08
C PRO A 23 2.20 -8.43 17.64
N ASN A 24 1.44 -8.98 16.70
CA ASN A 24 1.36 -8.43 15.34
C ASN A 24 0.56 -7.12 15.36
N ILE A 25 0.98 -6.14 14.57
CA ILE A 25 0.31 -4.84 14.44
C ILE A 25 -0.24 -4.72 13.03
N ILE A 26 -1.57 -4.56 12.89
CA ILE A 26 -2.23 -4.33 11.60
C ILE A 26 -2.93 -2.97 11.67
N LEU A 27 -2.46 -2.02 10.86
CA LEU A 27 -3.07 -0.71 10.72
C LEU A 27 -3.85 -0.63 9.40
N ILE A 28 -5.18 -0.61 9.50
CA ILE A 28 -6.08 -0.44 8.34
C ILE A 28 -6.49 1.01 8.27
N MET A 29 -6.07 1.72 7.21
CA MET A 29 -6.41 3.11 6.98
C MET A 29 -7.24 3.27 5.71
N VAL A 30 -8.47 3.75 5.85
CA VAL A 30 -9.35 4.07 4.73
C VAL A 30 -9.15 5.52 4.32
N ASP A 31 -9.17 5.78 3.01
CA ASP A 31 -8.93 7.11 2.42
C ASP A 31 -10.27 7.83 2.24
N ASP A 32 -10.37 9.06 2.74
CA ASP A 32 -11.53 9.96 2.64
C ASP A 32 -12.87 9.39 3.17
N MET A 33 -12.81 8.46 4.14
CA MET A 33 -13.98 7.95 4.85
C MET A 33 -14.50 8.97 5.87
N GLY A 34 -15.75 9.36 5.72
CA GLY A 34 -16.48 10.26 6.61
C GLY A 34 -16.94 9.57 7.90
N TRP A 35 -17.29 10.40 8.88
CA TRP A 35 -17.76 9.95 10.19
C TRP A 35 -19.00 9.06 10.11
N SER A 36 -19.98 9.46 9.30
CA SER A 36 -21.29 8.80 9.17
C SER A 36 -21.33 7.75 8.07
N ASP A 37 -20.18 7.32 7.53
CA ASP A 37 -20.16 6.36 6.41
C ASP A 37 -20.31 4.91 6.88
N LEU A 38 -20.01 4.65 8.16
CA LEU A 38 -20.02 3.31 8.76
C LEU A 38 -21.30 3.06 9.56
N GLY A 39 -21.87 1.87 9.45
CA GLY A 39 -23.05 1.44 10.21
C GLY A 39 -22.89 1.61 11.72
N CYS A 40 -21.71 1.30 12.26
CA CYS A 40 -21.40 1.48 13.67
C CYS A 40 -21.43 2.95 14.15
N TYR A 41 -21.40 3.94 13.25
CA TYR A 41 -21.59 5.37 13.54
C TYR A 41 -22.96 5.91 13.06
N GLY A 42 -23.89 5.02 12.69
CA GLY A 42 -25.23 5.38 12.21
C GLY A 42 -25.32 5.62 10.71
N GLY A 43 -24.34 5.16 9.92
CA GLY A 43 -24.37 5.24 8.47
C GLY A 43 -25.42 4.34 7.82
N GLU A 44 -25.82 4.70 6.60
CA GLU A 44 -26.84 3.99 5.82
C GLU A 44 -26.27 2.79 5.03
N ILE A 45 -24.94 2.71 4.90
CA ILE A 45 -24.26 1.65 4.16
C ILE A 45 -23.98 0.48 5.10
N GLU A 46 -24.32 -0.74 4.67
CA GLU A 46 -24.02 -1.95 5.42
C GLU A 46 -22.50 -2.19 5.48
N THR A 47 -21.94 -2.14 6.70
CA THR A 47 -20.50 -2.35 6.95
C THR A 47 -20.24 -3.48 7.96
N PRO A 48 -20.80 -4.69 7.75
CA PRO A 48 -20.92 -5.72 8.79
C PRO A 48 -19.58 -6.14 9.41
N TYR A 49 -18.50 -6.16 8.62
CA TYR A 49 -17.18 -6.51 9.12
C TYR A 49 -16.57 -5.43 10.02
N ILE A 50 -16.73 -4.15 9.67
CA ILE A 50 -16.26 -3.03 10.50
C ILE A 50 -17.13 -2.90 11.75
N ASP A 51 -18.43 -3.17 11.62
CA ASP A 51 -19.37 -3.18 12.73
C ASP A 51 -19.03 -4.28 13.74
N SER A 52 -18.63 -5.47 13.26
CA SER A 52 -18.15 -6.56 14.13
C SER A 52 -16.88 -6.17 14.89
N LEU A 53 -15.89 -5.55 14.22
CA LEU A 53 -14.68 -5.05 14.87
C LEU A 53 -14.99 -4.00 15.94
N SER A 54 -15.97 -3.13 15.68
CA SER A 54 -16.43 -2.15 16.67
C SER A 54 -17.14 -2.80 17.86
N ALA A 55 -17.86 -3.91 17.67
CA ALA A 55 -18.62 -4.58 18.72
C ALA A 55 -17.73 -5.42 19.65
N GLU A 56 -16.66 -6.01 19.09
CA GLU A 56 -15.70 -6.85 19.82
C GLU A 56 -14.50 -6.06 20.35
N GLY A 57 -14.33 -4.81 19.91
CA GLY A 57 -13.20 -3.96 20.22
C GLY A 57 -13.56 -2.66 20.93
N LEU A 58 -12.63 -1.70 20.85
CA LEU A 58 -12.82 -0.34 21.34
C LEU A 58 -13.15 0.58 20.18
N ARG A 59 -14.24 1.35 20.30
CA ARG A 59 -14.64 2.38 19.35
C ARG A 59 -14.53 3.77 19.96
N PHE A 60 -13.91 4.70 19.24
CA PHE A 60 -13.82 6.11 19.64
C PHE A 60 -14.95 6.92 18.99
N THR A 61 -15.73 7.65 19.79
CA THR A 61 -16.74 8.60 19.26
C THR A 61 -16.16 9.98 18.91
N GLN A 62 -14.89 10.22 19.24
CA GLN A 62 -14.16 11.45 18.99
C GLN A 62 -12.69 11.13 18.65
N PHE A 63 -12.43 10.78 17.39
CA PHE A 63 -11.09 10.52 16.86
C PHE A 63 -10.87 11.43 15.66
N TYR A 64 -9.80 12.22 15.69
CA TYR A 64 -9.59 13.31 14.73
C TYR A 64 -8.35 13.06 13.88
N ASN A 65 -8.40 13.56 12.65
CA ASN A 65 -7.30 13.60 11.71
C ASN A 65 -7.11 15.02 11.18
N ASN A 66 -6.12 15.23 10.32
CA ASN A 66 -6.02 16.47 9.56
C ASN A 66 -7.00 16.44 8.37
N SER A 67 -7.41 17.61 7.88
CA SER A 67 -8.34 17.74 6.75
C SER A 67 -7.75 17.35 5.39
N VAL A 68 -6.49 16.92 5.34
CA VAL A 68 -5.79 16.52 4.10
C VAL A 68 -5.06 15.20 4.34
N CYS A 69 -5.20 14.28 3.39
CA CYS A 69 -4.66 12.92 3.47
C CYS A 69 -3.13 12.86 3.66
N GLY A 70 -2.35 13.73 3.00
CA GLY A 70 -0.90 13.82 3.19
C GLY A 70 -0.50 14.24 4.61
N ALA A 71 -1.16 15.26 5.15
CA ALA A 71 -0.94 15.75 6.51
C ALA A 71 -1.32 14.71 7.56
N THR A 72 -2.47 14.03 7.39
CA THR A 72 -2.90 12.94 8.27
C THR A 72 -1.91 11.79 8.29
N ARG A 73 -1.46 11.33 7.12
CA ARG A 73 -0.46 10.24 7.03
C ARG A 73 0.88 10.65 7.62
N ALA A 74 1.30 11.91 7.43
CA ALA A 74 2.51 12.43 8.06
C ALA A 74 2.43 12.36 9.59
N SER A 75 1.32 12.84 10.18
CA SER A 75 1.14 12.79 11.62
C SER A 75 1.00 11.37 12.16
N LEU A 76 0.23 10.52 11.47
CA LEU A 76 0.02 9.13 11.85
C LEU A 76 1.34 8.33 11.88
N LEU A 77 2.16 8.45 10.84
CA LEU A 77 3.38 7.66 10.70
C LEU A 77 4.52 8.16 11.60
N THR A 78 4.54 9.44 11.94
CA THR A 78 5.64 10.06 12.73
C THR A 78 5.29 10.27 14.20
N GLY A 79 4.00 10.28 14.55
CA GLY A 79 3.52 10.69 15.87
C GLY A 79 3.64 12.20 16.15
N LEU A 80 3.92 13.02 15.13
CA LEU A 80 4.14 14.47 15.26
C LEU A 80 3.06 15.27 14.53
N TYR A 81 2.89 16.55 14.89
CA TYR A 81 2.12 17.45 14.03
C TYR A 81 2.81 17.56 12.67
N CYS A 82 2.05 17.57 11.59
CA CYS A 82 2.59 17.55 10.23
C CYS A 82 3.57 18.72 9.97
N GLN A 83 3.32 19.89 10.58
CA GLN A 83 4.21 21.06 10.48
C GLN A 83 5.59 20.83 11.10
N GLN A 84 5.69 20.01 12.16
CA GLN A 84 6.98 19.70 12.79
C GLN A 84 7.90 18.90 11.86
N VAL A 85 7.31 18.14 10.95
CA VAL A 85 8.02 17.35 9.94
C VAL A 85 8.06 18.04 8.58
N GLY A 86 7.83 19.36 8.53
CA GLY A 86 7.96 20.16 7.30
C GLY A 86 6.78 20.08 6.34
N HIS A 87 5.67 19.48 6.75
CA HIS A 87 4.44 19.42 5.96
C HIS A 87 3.47 20.52 6.42
N ALA A 88 3.24 21.55 5.59
CA ALA A 88 2.45 22.73 5.92
C ALA A 88 0.97 22.43 6.22
N GLY A 89 0.45 21.33 5.66
CA GLY A 89 -0.88 20.80 5.98
C GLY A 89 -1.95 21.11 4.92
N ASP A 90 -1.58 21.85 3.88
CA ASP A 90 -2.45 22.32 2.79
C ASP A 90 -2.26 21.54 1.48
N ARG A 91 -1.21 20.73 1.37
CA ARG A 91 -0.89 19.92 0.18
C ARG A 91 -0.90 18.44 0.46
N TRP A 92 -1.13 17.63 -0.57
CA TRP A 92 -1.30 16.19 -0.41
C TRP A 92 0.01 15.37 -0.49
N ASN A 93 1.14 15.92 -0.95
CA ASN A 93 2.39 15.18 -1.15
C ASN A 93 3.63 15.94 -0.70
N GLU A 94 3.55 16.75 0.36
CA GLU A 94 4.75 17.44 0.83
C GLU A 94 5.76 16.45 1.43
N PRO A 95 7.06 16.65 1.11
CA PRO A 95 8.12 15.84 1.68
C PRO A 95 8.19 16.05 3.18
N LYS A 96 8.54 14.99 3.92
CA LYS A 96 8.80 15.06 5.35
C LYS A 96 10.28 15.35 5.58
N ASP A 97 10.58 16.15 6.59
CA ASP A 97 11.93 16.36 7.07
C ASP A 97 12.34 15.20 7.99
N PHE A 98 12.86 14.13 7.37
CA PHE A 98 13.32 12.92 8.08
C PHE A 98 14.55 13.15 8.96
N SER A 99 15.19 14.34 8.92
CA SER A 99 16.20 14.67 9.93
C SER A 99 15.59 14.95 11.30
N LYS A 100 14.27 15.17 11.37
CA LYS A 100 13.52 15.52 12.58
C LYS A 100 12.56 14.44 13.05
N CYS A 101 12.39 13.36 12.30
CA CYS A 101 11.44 12.31 12.63
C CYS A 101 11.91 10.94 12.16
N VAL A 102 11.36 9.92 12.82
CA VAL A 102 11.39 8.53 12.37
C VAL A 102 9.95 8.08 12.14
N LEU A 103 9.76 7.09 11.29
CA LEU A 103 8.46 6.48 11.06
C LEU A 103 8.28 5.24 11.92
N ILE A 104 7.03 4.94 12.29
CA ILE A 104 6.63 3.68 12.95
C ILE A 104 7.31 2.44 12.32
N PRO A 105 7.25 2.21 10.98
CA PRO A 105 7.93 1.08 10.34
C PRO A 105 9.45 1.06 10.55
N GLU A 106 10.14 2.20 10.54
CA GLU A 106 11.59 2.25 10.76
C GLU A 106 11.95 1.79 12.18
N VAL A 107 11.16 2.23 13.17
CA VAL A 107 11.36 1.84 14.57
C VAL A 107 11.03 0.36 14.79
N LEU A 108 9.94 -0.15 14.21
CA LEU A 108 9.55 -1.55 14.33
C LEU A 108 10.54 -2.49 13.62
N GLN A 109 11.00 -2.12 12.42
CA GLN A 109 11.98 -2.89 11.67
C GLN A 109 13.31 -3.00 12.43
N ALA A 110 13.78 -1.92 13.06
CA ALA A 110 14.98 -1.94 13.90
C ALA A 110 14.88 -2.92 15.09
N GLU A 111 13.67 -3.18 15.57
CA GLU A 111 13.37 -4.15 16.63
C GLU A 111 13.08 -5.57 16.12
N GLY A 112 13.26 -5.84 14.82
CA GLY A 112 13.12 -7.16 14.22
C GLY A 112 11.69 -7.53 13.80
N TYR A 113 10.77 -6.57 13.73
CA TYR A 113 9.48 -6.81 13.07
C TYR A 113 9.67 -6.89 11.55
N HIS A 114 8.96 -7.82 10.92
CA HIS A 114 8.76 -7.76 9.48
C HIS A 114 7.69 -6.72 9.15
N THR A 115 8.01 -5.77 8.28
CA THR A 115 7.15 -4.63 7.98
C THR A 115 6.70 -4.64 6.52
N ALA A 116 5.39 -4.50 6.32
CA ALA A 116 4.82 -4.44 4.98
C ALA A 116 3.74 -3.36 4.89
N MET A 117 3.61 -2.77 3.71
CA MET A 117 2.54 -1.82 3.39
C MET A 117 1.86 -2.17 2.08
N VAL A 118 0.53 -2.10 2.07
CA VAL A 118 -0.30 -2.25 0.87
C VAL A 118 -1.17 -1.01 0.70
N GLY A 119 -1.20 -0.43 -0.50
CA GLY A 119 -2.06 0.71 -0.83
C GLY A 119 -1.34 2.07 -0.88
N LYS A 120 -2.04 3.12 -0.43
CA LYS A 120 -1.65 4.52 -0.70
C LYS A 120 -0.54 5.01 0.23
N TRP A 121 0.66 5.24 -0.31
CA TRP A 121 1.79 5.79 0.44
C TRP A 121 1.72 7.31 0.62
N GLN A 122 1.52 8.04 -0.49
CA GLN A 122 1.37 9.50 -0.51
C GLN A 122 2.62 10.32 -0.13
N GLY A 123 3.79 9.68 0.04
CA GLY A 123 5.10 10.36 0.08
C GLY A 123 5.70 10.61 -1.31
N ARG A 124 6.67 11.52 -1.39
CA ARG A 124 7.53 11.72 -2.58
C ARG A 124 8.75 10.81 -2.58
N ASP A 125 9.01 10.17 -1.46
CA ASP A 125 10.02 9.16 -1.21
C ASP A 125 9.42 7.76 -1.36
N LEU A 126 10.27 6.74 -1.40
CA LEU A 126 9.84 5.35 -1.50
C LEU A 126 9.53 4.79 -0.11
N ALA A 127 8.36 4.15 0.05
CA ALA A 127 8.00 3.50 1.31
C ALA A 127 9.05 2.48 1.79
N VAL A 128 9.71 1.77 0.85
CA VAL A 128 10.78 0.80 1.17
C VAL A 128 12.06 1.45 1.69
N GLU A 129 12.26 2.75 1.45
CA GLU A 129 13.37 3.52 2.05
C GLU A 129 13.01 4.02 3.46
N ARG A 130 11.79 3.74 3.94
CA ARG A 130 11.23 4.20 5.22
C ARG A 130 10.75 3.05 6.08
N GLY A 131 11.58 2.01 6.17
CA GLY A 131 11.41 0.92 7.12
C GLY A 131 10.37 -0.12 6.75
N PHE A 132 9.79 -0.10 5.54
CA PHE A 132 8.97 -1.19 5.03
C PHE A 132 9.81 -2.19 4.24
N ASP A 133 9.88 -3.45 4.68
CA ASP A 133 10.54 -4.53 3.94
C ASP A 133 9.84 -4.80 2.60
N ARG A 134 8.51 -4.64 2.56
CA ARG A 134 7.67 -4.84 1.37
C ARG A 134 6.67 -3.70 1.19
N PHE A 135 6.52 -3.22 -0.05
CA PHE A 135 5.52 -2.21 -0.40
C PHE A 135 4.78 -2.57 -1.69
N PHE A 136 3.45 -2.60 -1.60
CA PHE A 136 2.55 -2.91 -2.71
C PHE A 136 1.50 -1.81 -2.87
N GLY A 137 1.79 -0.79 -3.66
CA GLY A 137 0.79 0.24 -3.94
C GLY A 137 1.31 1.43 -4.73
N PRO A 138 0.42 2.36 -5.12
CA PRO A 138 0.82 3.55 -5.84
C PRO A 138 1.54 4.52 -4.90
N ASN A 139 2.77 4.91 -5.27
CA ASN A 139 3.39 6.12 -4.71
C ASN A 139 2.67 7.38 -5.24
N CYS A 140 2.35 7.40 -6.54
CA CYS A 140 1.50 8.38 -7.25
C CYS A 140 1.17 7.85 -8.66
N GLN A 141 0.20 6.93 -8.87
CA GLN A 141 -0.23 6.57 -10.24
C GLN A 141 -1.73 6.31 -10.36
N GLY A 142 -2.29 6.82 -11.46
CA GLY A 142 -3.73 6.96 -11.69
C GLY A 142 -4.41 5.71 -12.20
N LYS A 143 -5.68 5.54 -11.81
CA LYS A 143 -6.57 4.53 -12.38
C LYS A 143 -7.02 5.00 -13.77
N ILE A 144 -6.23 4.72 -14.81
CA ILE A 144 -6.49 5.16 -16.20
C ILE A 144 -7.89 4.77 -16.71
N ASP A 145 -8.46 3.71 -16.16
CA ASP A 145 -9.79 3.17 -16.52
C ASP A 145 -10.96 4.07 -16.10
N ILE A 146 -10.78 4.99 -15.15
CA ILE A 146 -11.87 5.82 -14.62
C ILE A 146 -12.44 6.75 -15.69
N MET A 147 -11.59 7.44 -16.46
CA MET A 147 -12.05 8.33 -17.54
C MET A 147 -12.88 7.58 -18.58
N ALA A 148 -12.40 6.41 -19.02
CA ALA A 148 -13.11 5.56 -19.97
C ALA A 148 -14.46 5.09 -19.41
N THR A 149 -14.51 4.78 -18.12
CA THR A 149 -15.72 4.33 -17.43
C THR A 149 -16.75 5.46 -17.33
N CYS A 150 -16.35 6.67 -16.96
CA CYS A 150 -17.25 7.83 -16.88
C CYS A 150 -17.86 8.16 -18.25
N LEU A 151 -17.05 8.15 -19.31
CA LEU A 151 -17.51 8.40 -20.67
C LEU A 151 -18.47 7.34 -21.18
N ASP A 152 -18.17 6.06 -20.93
CA ASP A 152 -19.06 4.93 -21.28
C ASP A 152 -20.40 5.02 -20.53
N ILE A 153 -20.39 5.28 -19.22
CA ILE A 153 -21.61 5.47 -18.42
C ILE A 153 -22.42 6.67 -18.93
N ALA A 154 -21.76 7.76 -19.31
CA ALA A 154 -22.41 8.96 -19.84
C ALA A 154 -22.84 8.82 -21.32
N GLY A 155 -22.46 7.75 -22.02
CA GLY A 155 -22.70 7.60 -23.45
C GLY A 155 -21.94 8.61 -24.32
N LEU A 156 -20.79 9.11 -23.84
CA LEU A 156 -20.01 10.14 -24.49
C LEU A 156 -18.75 9.57 -25.16
N PRO A 157 -18.38 10.04 -26.37
CA PRO A 157 -17.11 9.69 -26.98
C PRO A 157 -15.95 10.47 -26.34
N TYR A 158 -14.75 9.89 -26.33
CA TYR A 158 -13.55 10.63 -25.98
C TYR A 158 -13.17 11.61 -27.11
N PRO A 159 -13.00 12.91 -26.83
CA PRO A 159 -12.82 13.92 -27.87
C PRO A 159 -11.43 13.84 -28.53
N LYS A 160 -11.40 13.95 -29.86
CA LYS A 160 -10.14 14.10 -30.63
C LYS A 160 -9.60 15.55 -30.61
N ASN A 161 -10.49 16.51 -30.38
CA ASN A 161 -10.17 17.93 -30.21
C ASN A 161 -11.04 18.48 -29.08
N PHE A 162 -10.45 19.23 -28.16
CA PHE A 162 -11.17 19.83 -27.04
C PHE A 162 -10.58 21.21 -26.76
N GLU A 163 -11.34 22.27 -27.07
CA GLU A 163 -10.94 23.66 -26.85
C GLU A 163 -9.58 24.02 -27.49
N GLY A 164 -9.35 23.59 -28.74
CA GLY A 164 -8.09 23.84 -29.45
C GLY A 164 -6.92 22.93 -29.03
N ARG A 165 -7.14 22.01 -28.08
CA ARG A 165 -6.17 20.98 -27.69
C ARG A 165 -6.45 19.69 -28.46
N GLN A 166 -5.39 18.94 -28.77
CA GLN A 166 -5.46 17.60 -29.40
C GLN A 166 -5.08 16.55 -28.35
N PRO A 167 -6.04 15.99 -27.58
CA PRO A 167 -5.72 15.00 -26.55
C PRO A 167 -5.15 13.73 -27.18
N LEU A 168 -4.21 13.09 -26.46
CA LEU A 168 -3.74 11.75 -26.82
C LEU A 168 -4.88 10.74 -26.73
N ALA A 169 -4.77 9.65 -27.49
CA ALA A 169 -5.72 8.55 -27.44
C ALA A 169 -5.87 8.01 -26.01
N LEU A 170 -7.12 7.73 -25.62
CA LEU A 170 -7.43 7.19 -24.31
C LEU A 170 -6.88 5.77 -24.16
N GLU A 171 -6.00 5.55 -23.16
CA GLU A 171 -5.47 4.21 -22.86
C GLU A 171 -6.40 3.40 -21.95
N GLY A 172 -7.20 4.07 -21.11
CA GLY A 172 -8.12 3.44 -20.17
C GLY A 172 -9.20 2.61 -20.85
N LYS A 173 -9.61 1.53 -20.21
CA LYS A 173 -10.71 0.65 -20.65
C LYS A 173 -11.84 0.69 -19.63
N SER A 174 -13.07 0.89 -20.09
CA SER A 174 -14.24 1.00 -19.21
C SER A 174 -14.41 -0.22 -18.30
N LEU A 175 -14.75 0.04 -17.04
CA LEU A 175 -15.14 -0.95 -16.03
C LEU A 175 -16.66 -1.20 -16.01
N SER A 176 -17.45 -0.41 -16.74
CA SER A 176 -18.92 -0.52 -16.77
C SER A 176 -19.45 -1.93 -17.10
N PRO A 177 -18.82 -2.74 -17.99
CA PRO A 177 -19.23 -4.13 -18.17
C PRO A 177 -19.14 -4.94 -16.87
N ILE A 178 -18.06 -4.77 -16.09
CA ILE A 178 -17.88 -5.47 -14.81
C ILE A 178 -18.98 -5.08 -13.82
N PHE A 179 -19.34 -3.80 -13.73
CA PHE A 179 -20.41 -3.34 -12.86
C PHE A 179 -21.78 -3.91 -13.23
N ARG A 180 -21.94 -4.37 -14.48
CA ARG A 180 -23.12 -5.04 -15.00
C ARG A 180 -23.01 -6.58 -14.95
N GLY A 181 -22.01 -7.13 -14.26
CA GLY A 181 -21.76 -8.57 -14.17
C GLY A 181 -21.22 -9.20 -15.45
N GLN A 182 -20.77 -8.39 -16.41
CA GLN A 182 -20.22 -8.84 -17.68
C GLN A 182 -18.68 -8.86 -17.66
N GLN A 183 -18.10 -9.65 -18.54
CA GLN A 183 -16.65 -9.65 -18.77
C GLN A 183 -16.25 -8.42 -19.60
N ARG A 184 -15.05 -7.89 -19.34
CA ARG A 184 -14.43 -6.86 -20.18
C ARG A 184 -13.13 -7.39 -20.77
N THR A 185 -12.71 -6.81 -21.89
CA THR A 185 -11.35 -6.99 -22.39
C THR A 185 -10.36 -6.32 -21.43
N ALA A 186 -9.56 -7.12 -20.73
CA ALA A 186 -8.51 -6.62 -19.84
C ALA A 186 -7.41 -5.89 -20.61
N HIS A 187 -6.58 -5.14 -19.88
CA HIS A 187 -5.31 -4.64 -20.42
C HIS A 187 -4.37 -5.81 -20.69
N GLN A 188 -3.77 -5.84 -21.88
CA GLN A 188 -2.78 -6.86 -22.21
C GLN A 188 -1.51 -6.63 -21.38
N THR A 189 -1.10 -5.37 -21.28
CA THR A 189 0.04 -4.94 -20.50
C THR A 189 -0.31 -3.69 -19.71
N LEU A 190 0.12 -3.64 -18.46
CA LEU A 190 0.14 -2.45 -17.62
C LEU A 190 1.57 -2.21 -17.18
N ALA A 191 2.00 -0.96 -17.09
CA ALA A 191 3.36 -0.64 -16.69
C ALA A 191 3.38 0.59 -15.78
N TRP A 192 4.40 0.63 -14.93
CA TRP A 192 4.58 1.64 -13.91
C TRP A 192 6.03 2.08 -13.88
N HIS A 193 6.23 3.40 -13.87
CA HIS A 193 7.52 4.05 -13.58
C HIS A 193 7.29 5.05 -12.46
N CYS A 194 7.88 4.83 -11.30
CA CYS A 194 7.68 5.72 -10.16
C CYS A 194 8.95 5.88 -9.34
N LEU A 195 9.51 7.09 -9.35
CA LEU A 195 10.78 7.39 -8.68
C LEU A 195 11.84 6.39 -9.16
N ARG A 196 12.37 5.52 -8.29
CA ARG A 196 13.35 4.49 -8.64
C ARG A 196 12.68 3.18 -9.08
N GLY A 197 11.41 2.96 -8.74
CA GLY A 197 10.71 1.70 -8.98
C GLY A 197 10.12 1.55 -10.37
N ARG A 198 10.22 0.34 -10.92
CA ARG A 198 9.69 -0.07 -12.23
C ARG A 198 8.84 -1.32 -12.07
N ALA A 199 7.73 -1.39 -12.78
CA ALA A 199 6.99 -2.63 -12.90
C ALA A 199 6.31 -2.75 -14.26
N LEU A 200 6.10 -3.98 -14.70
CA LEU A 200 5.28 -4.31 -15.86
C LEU A 200 4.47 -5.57 -15.56
N ARG A 201 3.17 -5.52 -15.81
CA ARG A 201 2.26 -6.65 -15.70
C ARG A 201 1.79 -7.05 -17.08
N ASN A 202 1.99 -8.32 -17.43
CA ASN A 202 1.49 -8.93 -18.65
C ASN A 202 0.68 -10.19 -18.27
N GLY A 203 -0.65 -10.06 -18.28
CA GLY A 203 -1.54 -11.10 -17.76
C GLY A 203 -1.29 -11.41 -16.28
N SER A 204 -0.99 -12.68 -15.99
CA SER A 204 -0.66 -13.16 -14.63
C SER A 204 0.77 -12.82 -14.21
N TRP A 205 1.65 -12.50 -15.16
CA TRP A 205 3.05 -12.25 -14.86
C TRP A 205 3.29 -10.79 -14.50
N LYS A 206 4.12 -10.57 -13.48
CA LYS A 206 4.54 -9.25 -13.04
C LYS A 206 6.06 -9.22 -12.94
N LEU A 207 6.65 -8.29 -13.67
CA LEU A 207 8.05 -7.93 -13.63
C LEU A 207 8.21 -6.71 -12.72
N VAL A 208 9.13 -6.76 -11.77
CA VAL A 208 9.37 -5.68 -10.81
C VAL A 208 10.85 -5.42 -10.72
N ARG A 209 11.24 -4.15 -10.70
CA ARG A 209 12.59 -3.72 -10.37
C ARG A 209 12.49 -2.56 -9.39
N PRO A 210 12.77 -2.79 -8.11
CA PRO A 210 12.52 -1.78 -7.08
C PRO A 210 13.39 -0.51 -7.22
N ASP A 211 14.60 -0.64 -7.77
CA ASP A 211 15.52 0.46 -8.09
C ASP A 211 16.48 0.09 -9.24
N ASP A 212 17.26 1.08 -9.69
CA ASP A 212 18.24 0.98 -10.77
C ASP A 212 19.44 0.10 -10.46
N GLU A 213 19.69 -0.24 -9.21
CA GLU A 213 20.86 -1.02 -8.79
C GLU A 213 20.55 -2.52 -8.73
N ARG A 214 19.27 -2.87 -8.52
CA ARG A 214 18.79 -4.25 -8.50
C ARG A 214 18.42 -4.80 -9.87
N ASP A 215 18.55 -6.11 -10.01
CA ASP A 215 18.05 -6.86 -11.16
C ASP A 215 16.52 -6.93 -11.17
N TRP A 216 15.96 -7.34 -12.31
CA TRP A 216 14.54 -7.62 -12.42
C TRP A 216 14.14 -8.86 -11.60
N GLU A 217 13.05 -8.73 -10.87
CA GLU A 217 12.32 -9.78 -10.19
C GLU A 217 11.07 -10.15 -11.01
N LEU A 218 10.69 -11.43 -10.99
CA LEU A 218 9.57 -11.94 -11.77
C LEU A 218 8.64 -12.77 -10.89
N TYR A 219 7.34 -12.50 -10.99
CA TYR A 219 6.31 -13.14 -10.19
C TYR A 219 5.14 -13.61 -11.06
N ASN A 220 4.51 -14.72 -10.67
CA ASN A 220 3.23 -15.16 -11.24
C ASN A 220 2.10 -14.94 -10.23
N LEU A 221 1.29 -13.92 -10.47
CA LEU A 221 0.22 -13.50 -9.56
C LEU A 221 -0.99 -14.44 -9.53
N SER A 222 -1.08 -15.43 -10.43
CA SER A 222 -2.12 -16.47 -10.29
C SER A 222 -1.85 -17.41 -9.13
N ASP A 223 -0.56 -17.60 -8.81
CA ASP A 223 -0.10 -18.60 -7.85
C ASP A 223 0.48 -17.90 -6.60
N ASP A 224 1.03 -16.70 -6.78
CA ASP A 224 1.70 -15.92 -5.75
C ASP A 224 1.29 -14.44 -5.83
N VAL A 225 0.11 -14.15 -5.27
CA VAL A 225 -0.40 -12.77 -5.16
C VAL A 225 0.49 -11.89 -4.28
N GLY A 226 1.24 -12.49 -3.34
CA GLY A 226 2.09 -11.79 -2.37
C GLY A 226 3.49 -11.48 -2.89
N GLU A 227 3.86 -11.94 -4.08
CA GLU A 227 5.19 -11.73 -4.70
C GLU A 227 6.33 -12.21 -3.78
N THR A 228 6.14 -13.34 -3.12
CA THR A 228 7.11 -13.91 -2.15
C THR A 228 8.14 -14.82 -2.82
N HIS A 229 7.84 -15.36 -3.99
CA HIS A 229 8.68 -16.31 -4.72
C HIS A 229 9.18 -15.70 -6.04
N ASN A 230 10.43 -15.21 -6.03
CA ASN A 230 11.04 -14.65 -7.25
C ASN A 230 11.42 -15.77 -8.24
N LEU A 231 10.81 -15.73 -9.43
CA LEU A 231 10.97 -16.70 -10.52
C LEU A 231 11.93 -16.23 -11.62
N ALA A 232 12.61 -15.09 -11.45
CA ALA A 232 13.44 -14.48 -12.49
C ALA A 232 14.54 -15.43 -13.03
N GLN A 233 15.24 -16.13 -12.15
CA GLN A 233 16.29 -17.09 -12.54
C GLN A 233 15.73 -18.32 -13.26
N GLN A 234 14.48 -18.70 -12.99
CA GLN A 234 13.83 -19.86 -13.61
C GLN A 234 13.25 -19.54 -14.99
N HIS A 235 12.96 -18.27 -15.27
CA HIS A 235 12.39 -17.82 -16.55
C HIS A 235 13.14 -16.59 -17.12
N PRO A 236 14.44 -16.72 -17.44
CA PRO A 236 15.25 -15.59 -17.92
C PRO A 236 14.73 -15.00 -19.24
N ASP A 237 14.23 -15.83 -20.16
CA ASP A 237 13.67 -15.37 -21.43
C ASP A 237 12.44 -14.46 -21.24
N ARG A 238 11.63 -14.75 -20.21
CA ARG A 238 10.46 -13.94 -19.87
C ARG A 238 10.86 -12.61 -19.25
N VAL A 239 11.89 -12.61 -18.39
CA VAL A 239 12.47 -11.38 -17.84
C VAL A 239 12.95 -10.47 -18.95
N LEU A 240 13.70 -11.00 -19.91
CA LEU A 240 14.18 -10.25 -21.07
C LEU A 240 13.02 -9.67 -21.89
N ALA A 241 12.07 -10.51 -22.30
CA ALA A 241 10.94 -10.07 -23.12
C ALA A 241 10.07 -9.01 -22.43
N MET A 242 9.77 -9.18 -21.13
CA MET A 242 8.99 -8.19 -20.38
C MET A 242 9.80 -6.91 -20.10
N GLY A 243 11.12 -7.02 -19.92
CA GLY A 243 12.02 -5.86 -19.80
C GLY A 243 12.04 -5.02 -21.08
N GLU A 244 12.08 -5.65 -22.25
CA GLU A 244 11.96 -4.96 -23.54
C GLU A 244 10.60 -4.28 -23.71
N GLN A 245 9.50 -4.96 -23.37
CA GLN A 245 8.15 -4.36 -23.40
C GLN A 245 8.07 -3.13 -22.49
N TYR A 246 8.70 -3.20 -21.32
CA TYR A 246 8.75 -2.08 -20.38
C TYR A 246 9.51 -0.90 -20.99
N GLU A 247 10.66 -1.14 -21.62
CA GLU A 247 11.46 -0.08 -22.23
C GLU A 247 10.74 0.58 -23.42
N GLN A 248 10.08 -0.23 -24.26
CA GLN A 248 9.24 0.29 -25.35
C GLN A 248 8.10 1.17 -24.81
N TRP A 249 7.42 0.72 -23.74
CA TRP A 249 6.39 1.52 -23.09
C TRP A 249 6.98 2.82 -22.51
N ARG A 250 8.11 2.74 -21.79
CA ARG A 250 8.77 3.87 -21.15
C ARG A 250 9.12 4.96 -22.15
N GLN A 251 9.71 4.59 -23.28
CA GLN A 251 10.05 5.51 -24.36
C GLN A 251 8.80 6.14 -24.98
N ARG A 252 7.76 5.34 -25.26
CA ARG A 252 6.52 5.80 -25.88
C ARG A 252 5.77 6.82 -25.03
N VAL A 253 5.71 6.60 -23.71
CA VAL A 253 4.99 7.50 -22.78
C VAL A 253 5.88 8.61 -22.22
N GLY A 254 7.18 8.58 -22.52
CA GLY A 254 8.15 9.57 -22.02
C GLY A 254 8.40 9.48 -20.52
N ALA A 255 8.30 8.29 -19.92
CA ALA A 255 8.59 8.09 -18.51
C ALA A 255 10.10 8.25 -18.23
N ARG A 256 10.43 9.09 -17.24
CA ARG A 256 11.79 9.51 -16.89
C ARG A 256 12.04 9.40 -15.40
#